data_AF-A0ABD7HHR3-F1
#
_entry.id   AF-A0ABD7HHR3-F1
#
_cell.length_a   1.000
_cell.length_b   1.000
_cell.length_c   1.000
_cell.angle_alpha   90.00
_cell.angle_beta   90.00
_cell.angle_gamma   90.00
#
_symmetry.space_group_name_H-M   'P 1'
#
loop_
_entity.id
_entity.type
_entity.pdbx_description
1 polymer ?
#
loop_
_entity_poly.entity_id
_entity_poly.type
_entity_poly.pdbx_seq_one_letter_code
_entity_poly.pdbx_strand_id
1 'polypeptide(L)' 'MKTKLGWLDKALSETRAGVIASAGTAGAKAQAQDFQRYVEHVRDELQSGRDITSDLDSTFIERCL' A
#
# COMPACT_ATOMS: atom_id res chain seq x y z
N MET A 1 -5.29 -19.56 -6.48
CA MET A 1 -5.21 -18.09 -6.60
C MET A 1 -5.55 -17.47 -5.25
N LYS A 2 -4.57 -17.40 -4.34
CA LYS A 2 -4.70 -16.81 -2.99
C LYS A 2 -3.63 -15.71 -2.77
N THR A 3 -3.01 -15.23 -3.84
CA THR A 3 -1.63 -14.74 -3.82
C THR A 3 -1.43 -13.22 -3.94
N LYS A 4 -2.45 -12.42 -4.30
CA LYS A 4 -2.35 -10.93 -4.25
C LYS A 4 -3.21 -10.30 -3.15
N LEU A 5 -4.42 -10.83 -2.92
CA LEU A 5 -5.37 -10.24 -1.95
C LEU A 5 -4.92 -10.36 -0.48
N GLY A 6 -4.34 -11.49 -0.07
CA GLY A 6 -3.92 -11.68 1.32
C GLY A 6 -2.74 -10.79 1.74
N TRP A 7 -1.86 -10.44 0.80
CA TRP A 7 -0.79 -9.48 1.05
C TRP A 7 -1.31 -8.04 1.08
N LEU A 8 -2.22 -7.69 0.16
CA LEU A 8 -2.82 -6.36 0.09
C LEU A 8 -3.52 -6.01 1.42
N ASP A 9 -4.27 -6.94 2.00
CA ASP A 9 -4.92 -6.76 3.31
C ASP A 9 -3.92 -6.48 4.43
N LYS A 10 -2.76 -7.14 4.43
CA LYS A 10 -1.70 -6.92 5.43
C LYS A 10 -1.09 -5.53 5.29
N ALA A 11 -0.70 -5.14 4.07
CA ALA A 11 -0.12 -3.83 3.79
C ALA A 11 -1.11 -2.67 4.12
N LEU A 12 -2.39 -2.87 3.83
CA LEU A 12 -3.47 -1.96 4.23
C LEU A 12 -3.55 -1.80 5.75
N SER A 13 -3.48 -2.91 6.48
CA SER A 13 -3.59 -2.91 7.94
C SER A 13 -2.39 -2.22 8.62
N GLU A 14 -1.17 -2.53 8.20
CA GLU A 14 0.06 -1.91 8.72
C GLU A 14 0.09 -0.40 8.45
N THR A 15 -0.29 0.01 7.23
CA THR A 15 -0.29 1.43 6.89
C THR A 15 -1.37 2.20 7.64
N ARG A 16 -2.56 1.61 7.81
CA ARG A 16 -3.62 2.18 8.66
C ARG A 16 -3.13 2.36 10.10
N ALA A 17 -2.43 1.39 10.66
CA ALA A 17 -1.85 1.49 11.99
C ALA A 17 -0.81 2.62 12.10
N GLY A 18 0.05 2.77 11.08
CA GLY A 18 1.02 3.85 10.99
C GLY A 18 0.38 5.24 10.96
N VAL A 19 -0.64 5.43 10.10
CA VAL A 19 -1.39 6.71 10.00
C VAL A 19 -2.08 7.07 11.32
N ILE A 20 -2.63 6.09 12.03
CA ILE A 20 -3.24 6.30 13.36
C ILE A 20 -2.17 6.72 14.38
N ALA A 21 -1.01 6.06 14.37
CA ALA A 21 0.07 6.32 15.32
C ALA A 21 0.72 7.71 15.13
N SER A 22 0.78 8.21 13.89
CA SER A 22 1.38 9.51 13.56
C SER A 22 0.36 10.66 13.48
N ALA A 23 -0.93 10.38 13.74
CA ALA A 23 -2.03 11.31 13.58
C ALA A 23 -1.77 12.66 14.28
N GLY A 24 -2.01 13.76 13.56
CA GLY A 24 -1.80 15.13 14.06
C GLY A 24 -0.42 15.72 13.77
N THR A 25 0.51 14.96 13.17
CA THR A 25 1.81 15.47 12.71
C THR A 25 1.81 15.81 11.22
N ALA A 26 2.73 16.66 10.78
CA ALA A 26 2.96 16.89 9.34
C ALA A 26 3.34 15.60 8.59
N GLY A 27 4.01 14.67 9.28
CA GLY A 27 4.37 13.35 8.75
C GLY A 27 3.16 12.46 8.46
N ALA A 28 2.06 12.57 9.22
CA ALA A 28 0.84 11.79 8.96
C ALA A 28 0.19 12.15 7.63
N LYS A 29 0.22 13.43 7.22
CA LYS A 29 -0.37 13.84 5.94
C LYS A 29 0.42 13.27 4.76
N ALA A 30 1.75 13.29 4.83
CA ALA A 30 2.61 12.70 3.80
C ALA A 30 2.41 11.18 3.73
N GLN A 31 2.41 10.48 4.87
CA GLN A 31 2.13 9.04 4.93
C GLN A 31 0.76 8.66 4.35
N ALA A 32 -0.29 9.43 4.64
CA ALA A 32 -1.61 9.18 4.10
C ALA A 32 -1.66 9.37 2.57
N GLN A 33 -0.94 10.36 2.02
CA GLN A 33 -0.85 10.57 0.58
C GLN A 33 -0.06 9.47 -0.14
N ASP A 34 1.05 9.02 0.44
CA ASP A 34 1.83 7.92 -0.14
C ASP A 34 1.04 6.61 -0.12
N PHE A 35 0.30 6.37 0.96
CA PHE A 35 -0.59 5.22 1.04
C PHE A 35 -1.72 5.26 0.01
N GLN A 36 -2.35 6.43 -0.19
CA GLN A 36 -3.38 6.59 -1.21
C GLN A 36 -2.84 6.24 -2.60
N ARG A 37 -1.65 6.77 -2.95
CA ARG A 37 -0.99 6.48 -4.23
C ARG A 37 -0.71 5.00 -4.42
N TYR A 38 -0.31 4.32 -3.34
CA TYR A 38 -0.09 2.87 -3.36
C TYR A 38 -1.39 2.07 -3.53
N VAL A 39 -2.50 2.48 -2.91
CA VAL A 39 -3.82 1.85 -3.14
C VAL A 39 -4.30 2.04 -4.58
N GLU A 40 -4.07 3.22 -5.16
CA GLU A 40 -4.36 3.49 -6.57
C GLU A 40 -3.51 2.61 -7.49
N HIS A 41 -2.21 2.47 -7.19
CA HIS A 41 -1.32 1.59 -7.90
C HIS A 41 -1.81 0.12 -7.93
N VAL A 42 -2.12 -0.45 -6.77
CA VAL A 42 -2.62 -1.84 -6.68
C VAL A 42 -3.95 -1.99 -7.41
N ARG A 43 -4.83 -0.97 -7.39
CA ARG A 43 -6.08 -0.99 -8.17
C ARG A 43 -5.78 -1.13 -9.67
N ASP A 44 -4.82 -0.37 -10.20
CA ASP A 44 -4.48 -0.38 -11.62
C ASP A 44 -3.88 -1.74 -12.06
N GLU A 45 -3.07 -2.36 -11.21
CA GLU A 45 -2.56 -3.71 -11.45
C GLU A 45 -3.67 -4.76 -11.47
N LEU A 46 -4.60 -4.69 -10.52
CA LEU A 46 -5.76 -5.59 -10.45
C LEU A 46 -6.67 -5.43 -11.68
N GLN A 47 -6.88 -4.20 -12.14
CA GLN A 47 -7.66 -3.91 -13.34
C GLN A 47 -6.97 -4.38 -14.62
N SER A 48 -5.65 -4.21 -14.70
CA SER A 48 -4.86 -4.64 -15.86
C SER A 48 -4.52 -6.13 -15.87
N GLY A 49 -4.72 -6.82 -14.74
CA GLY A 49 -4.41 -8.24 -14.58
C GLY A 49 -2.91 -8.55 -14.66
N ARG A 50 -2.05 -7.55 -14.48
CA ARG A 50 -0.59 -7.68 -14.53
C ARG A 50 0.08 -6.77 -13.51
N ASP A 51 1.32 -7.11 -13.20
CA ASP A 51 2.22 -6.27 -12.41
C ASP A 51 2.63 -5.03 -13.19
N ILE A 52 2.68 -3.88 -12.52
CA ILE A 52 3.15 -2.61 -13.07
C ILE A 52 4.27 -2.13 -12.14
N THR A 53 5.47 -1.86 -12.66
CA THR A 53 6.56 -1.40 -11.80
C THR A 53 6.30 0.01 -11.26
N SER A 54 6.50 0.20 -9.95
CA SER A 54 6.39 1.49 -9.27
C SER A 54 7.48 1.68 -8.22
N ASP A 55 7.91 2.93 -8.02
CA ASP A 55 8.81 3.26 -6.90
C ASP A 55 8.16 2.98 -5.54
N LEU A 56 6.82 2.90 -5.49
CA LEU A 56 6.05 2.57 -4.29
C LEU A 56 6.25 1.10 -3.85
N ASP A 57 6.61 0.20 -4.75
CA ASP A 57 6.81 -1.23 -4.46
C ASP A 57 8.00 -1.45 -3.53
N SER A 58 8.98 -0.54 -3.59
CA SER A 58 10.13 -0.51 -2.68
C SER A 58 9.75 -0.02 -1.28
N THR A 59 8.70 0.78 -1.18
CA THR A 59 8.19 1.35 0.08
C THR A 59 7.24 0.38 0.78
N PHE A 60 6.39 -0.29 0.00
CA PHE A 60 5.39 -1.25 0.47
C PHE A 60 5.72 -2.64 -0.10
N ILE A 61 6.65 -3.33 0.55
CA ILE A 61 7.22 -4.58 0.04
C ILE A 61 6.13 -5.62 -0.28
N GLU A 62 6.03 -5.99 -1.56
CA GLU A 62 5.07 -6.95 -2.11
C GLU A 62 5.40 -8.43 -1.83
N ARG A 63 5.75 -8.80 -0.60
CA ARG A 63 6.13 -10.18 -0.27
C ARG A 63 5.08 -10.87 0.59
N CYS A 64 4.58 -12.00 0.09
CA CYS A 64 4.09 -13.06 0.97
C CYS A 64 5.27 -13.53 1.84
N LEU A 65 5.15 -13.34 3.15
CA LEU A 65 5.93 -14.08 4.15
C LEU A 65 5.18 -15.38 4.47
#